data_AF-A0A0V0IF71-F1
#
_entry.id   AF-A0A0V0IF71-F1
#
_cell.length_a   1.000
_cell.length_b   1.000
_cell.length_c   1.000
_cell.angle_alpha   90.00
_cell.angle_beta   90.00
_cell.angle_gamma   90.00
#
_symmetry.space_group_name_H-M   'P 1'
#
loop_
_entity.id
_entity.type
_entity.pdbx_description
1 polymer ?
#
loop_
_entity_poly.entity_id
_entity_poly.type
_entity_poly.pdbx_seq_one_letter_code
_entity_poly.pdbx_strand_id
1 'polypeptide(L)'
;MFTEVEQEQLIEKLEIFKIQGRDKRGRKILRIIGKFFPARNLSVEVVNKYLAEKIFPELEKRPFAVVYVHTDVEKSENFPGVSALRSFYDAIPVKVRENLEAVYFLHPGLQARLFLATFGRFIFSGGLYGKLRYVSRVDYLWEHVRRNEIGMPEFVYDHDEDLEYRPMMDYGLESDHARVYGDAPAVDSPVTMYSMRCIS
;
A
#
# COMPACT_ATOMS: atom_id res chain seq x y z
N MET A 1 13.83 23.87 5.50
CA MET A 1 13.33 23.16 4.30
C MET A 1 14.47 22.30 3.81
N PHE A 2 14.26 20.99 3.62
CA PHE A 2 15.34 20.09 3.18
C PHE A 2 15.81 20.46 1.77
N THR A 3 17.12 20.46 1.56
CA THR A 3 17.74 20.58 0.23
C THR A 3 17.42 19.35 -0.62
N GLU A 4 17.56 19.44 -1.95
CA GLU A 4 17.32 18.30 -2.85
C GLU A 4 18.18 17.09 -2.50
N VAL A 5 19.46 17.31 -2.16
CA VAL A 5 20.41 16.25 -1.79
C VAL A 5 19.98 15.54 -0.51
N GLU A 6 19.54 16.30 0.51
CA GLU A 6 19.05 15.71 1.77
C GLU A 6 17.77 14.89 1.55
N GLN A 7 16.89 15.34 0.64
CA GLN A 7 15.68 14.61 0.28
C GLN A 7 16.00 13.30 -0.48
N GLU A 8 16.95 13.33 -1.43
CA GLU A 8 17.41 12.13 -2.12
C GLU A 8 18.04 11.13 -1.13
N GLN A 9 18.88 11.61 -0.20
CA GLN A 9 19.44 10.78 0.87
C GLN A 9 18.38 10.19 1.79
N LEU A 10 17.31 10.94 2.05
CA LEU A 10 16.17 10.46 2.85
C LEU A 10 15.44 9.31 2.15
N ILE A 11 15.23 9.42 0.84
CA ILE A 11 14.61 8.34 0.02
C ILE A 11 15.45 7.05 0.11
N GLU A 12 16.77 7.16 0.00
CA GLU A 12 17.68 6.01 0.07
C GLU A 12 17.74 5.40 1.46
N LYS A 13 17.91 6.25 2.49
CA LYS A 13 18.04 5.80 3.88
C LYS A 13 16.79 5.07 4.37
N LEU A 14 15.62 5.54 3.93
CA LEU A 14 14.33 4.94 4.28
C LEU A 14 13.96 3.75 3.39
N GLU A 15 14.78 3.44 2.38
CA GLU A 15 14.54 2.38 1.39
C GLU A 15 13.12 2.37 0.83
N ILE A 16 12.56 3.56 0.56
CA ILE A 16 11.17 3.74 0.14
C ILE A 16 10.92 2.95 -1.15
N PHE A 17 11.85 3.03 -2.10
CA PHE A 17 11.83 2.32 -3.36
C PHE A 17 13.01 1.35 -3.39
N LYS A 18 12.74 0.05 -3.51
CA LYS A 18 13.79 -0.96 -3.61
C LYS A 18 13.42 -2.01 -4.64
N ILE A 19 14.28 -2.22 -5.63
CA ILE A 19 14.13 -3.34 -6.56
C ILE A 19 14.72 -4.57 -5.88
N GLN A 20 13.87 -5.47 -5.41
CA GLN A 20 14.30 -6.64 -4.66
C GLN A 20 13.41 -7.85 -4.93
N GLY A 21 14.06 -8.97 -5.18
CA GLY A 21 13.40 -10.25 -5.40
C GLY A 21 12.72 -10.40 -6.75
N ARG A 22 12.11 -11.56 -6.94
CA ARG A 22 11.38 -11.92 -8.14
C ARG A 22 10.06 -12.58 -7.81
N ASP A 23 9.13 -12.42 -8.73
CA ASP A 23 7.88 -13.14 -8.64
C ASP A 23 8.02 -14.59 -9.12
N LYS A 24 6.96 -15.39 -9.00
CA LYS A 24 6.99 -16.78 -9.45
C LYS A 24 7.21 -16.92 -10.97
N ARG A 25 6.89 -15.88 -11.75
CA ARG A 25 7.15 -15.80 -13.21
C ARG A 25 8.57 -15.32 -13.53
N GLY A 26 9.41 -15.06 -12.53
CA GLY A 26 10.80 -14.63 -12.68
C GLY A 26 10.99 -13.14 -12.98
N ARG A 27 9.92 -12.34 -12.89
CA ARG A 27 9.93 -10.88 -13.11
C ARG A 27 10.51 -10.17 -11.90
N LYS A 28 11.27 -9.09 -12.11
CA LYS A 28 11.78 -8.24 -11.01
C LYS A 28 10.61 -7.65 -10.22
N ILE A 29 10.84 -7.39 -8.93
CA ILE A 29 9.85 -6.72 -8.08
C ILE A 29 10.40 -5.38 -7.58
N LEU A 30 9.62 -4.32 -7.79
CA LEU A 30 9.81 -3.03 -7.12
C LEU A 30 8.96 -3.01 -5.85
N ARG A 31 9.62 -3.03 -4.68
CA ARG A 31 9.01 -2.85 -3.37
C ARG A 31 8.89 -1.35 -3.07
N ILE A 32 7.70 -0.93 -2.66
CA ILE A 32 7.41 0.43 -2.24
C ILE A 32 6.80 0.37 -0.83
N ILE A 33 7.41 1.05 0.15
CA ILE A 33 6.90 1.08 1.53
C ILE A 33 6.24 2.43 1.81
N GLY A 34 4.92 2.43 1.92
CA GLY A 34 4.12 3.65 2.12
C GLY A 34 4.41 4.34 3.46
N LYS A 35 4.54 3.58 4.56
CA LYS A 35 4.82 4.10 5.92
C LYS A 35 6.06 4.97 6.00
N PHE A 36 7.04 4.71 5.13
CA PHE A 36 8.30 5.42 5.10
C PHE A 36 8.32 6.60 4.14
N PHE A 37 7.22 6.87 3.43
CA PHE A 37 7.12 8.03 2.57
C PHE A 37 6.85 9.29 3.43
N PRO A 38 7.80 10.22 3.62
CA PRO A 38 7.58 11.42 4.42
C PRO A 38 6.98 12.52 3.54
N ALA A 39 5.65 12.55 3.43
CA ALA A 39 4.95 13.41 2.47
C ALA A 39 5.16 14.91 2.70
N ARG A 40 5.48 15.31 3.93
CA ARG A 40 5.78 16.71 4.29
C ARG A 40 7.20 17.15 3.94
N ASN A 41 8.11 16.19 3.73
CA ASN A 41 9.54 16.47 3.58
C ASN A 41 10.08 16.18 2.19
N LEU A 42 9.38 15.37 1.38
CA LEU A 42 9.74 15.09 0.00
C LEU A 42 8.92 15.93 -0.98
N SER A 43 9.62 16.64 -1.86
CA SER A 43 9.00 17.31 -2.99
C SER A 43 8.69 16.33 -4.11
N VAL A 44 7.68 16.67 -4.91
CA VAL A 44 7.25 15.83 -6.03
C VAL A 44 8.35 15.73 -7.08
N GLU A 45 9.07 16.84 -7.30
CA GLU A 45 10.15 16.97 -8.26
C GLU A 45 11.33 16.08 -7.91
N VAL A 46 11.75 16.06 -6.64
CA VAL A 46 12.88 15.24 -6.17
C VAL A 46 12.55 13.75 -6.30
N VAL A 47 11.33 13.34 -5.92
CA VAL A 47 10.90 11.94 -6.05
C VAL A 47 10.87 11.53 -7.53
N ASN A 48 10.29 12.35 -8.40
CA ASN A 48 10.25 12.07 -9.84
C ASN A 48 11.65 11.94 -10.45
N LYS A 49 12.56 12.87 -10.09
CA LYS A 49 13.95 12.84 -10.53
C LYS A 49 14.66 11.56 -10.05
N TYR A 50 14.52 11.22 -8.77
CA TYR A 50 15.08 9.99 -8.20
C TYR A 50 14.58 8.74 -8.93
N LEU A 51 13.27 8.64 -9.17
CA LEU A 51 12.68 7.51 -9.89
C LEU A 51 13.20 7.43 -11.34
N ALA A 52 13.31 8.57 -12.03
CA ALA A 52 13.79 8.64 -13.39
C ALA A 52 15.27 8.26 -13.54
N GLU A 53 16.11 8.66 -12.60
CA GLU A 53 17.56 8.42 -12.67
C GLU A 53 17.95 7.03 -12.15
N LYS A 54 17.31 6.53 -11.08
CA LYS A 54 17.76 5.33 -10.36
C LYS A 54 16.86 4.11 -10.53
N ILE A 55 15.55 4.30 -10.73
CA ILE A 55 14.58 3.20 -10.71
C ILE A 55 14.13 2.80 -12.13
N PHE A 56 13.65 3.75 -12.93
CA PHE A 56 13.12 3.49 -14.26
C PHE A 56 14.10 2.80 -15.22
N PRO A 57 15.40 3.18 -15.29
CA PRO A 57 16.36 2.53 -16.18
C PRO A 57 16.54 1.02 -15.92
N GLU A 58 16.31 0.58 -14.68
CA GLU A 58 16.39 -0.82 -14.27
C GLU A 58 15.13 -1.65 -14.61
N LEU A 59 14.01 -0.97 -14.88
CA LEU A 59 12.68 -1.53 -15.13
C LEU A 59 12.25 -1.42 -16.60
N GLU A 60 12.88 -0.55 -17.40
CA GLU A 60 12.60 -0.41 -18.84
C GLU A 60 12.98 -1.65 -19.68
N LYS A 61 13.85 -2.52 -19.16
CA LYS A 61 14.44 -3.61 -19.95
C LYS A 61 13.58 -4.87 -19.99
N ARG A 62 12.78 -5.14 -18.95
CA ARG A 62 12.03 -6.40 -18.78
C ARG A 62 10.73 -6.18 -18.03
N PRO A 63 9.72 -7.06 -18.24
CA PRO A 63 8.51 -7.03 -17.43
C PRO A 63 8.80 -7.16 -15.94
N PHE A 64 8.07 -6.39 -15.12
CA PHE A 64 8.24 -6.34 -13.68
C PHE A 64 6.89 -6.23 -12.96
N ALA A 65 6.90 -6.45 -11.65
CA ALA A 65 5.75 -6.23 -10.78
C ALA A 65 6.10 -5.23 -9.67
N VAL A 66 5.09 -4.58 -9.11
CA VAL A 66 5.23 -3.67 -7.97
C VAL A 66 4.55 -4.30 -6.77
N VAL A 67 5.17 -4.22 -5.61
CA VAL A 67 4.55 -4.52 -4.32
C VAL A 67 4.53 -3.22 -3.51
N TYR A 68 3.35 -2.65 -3.35
CA TYR A 68 3.11 -1.48 -2.52
C TYR A 68 2.60 -1.93 -1.16
N VAL A 69 3.38 -1.67 -0.12
CA VAL A 69 3.06 -1.99 1.28
C VAL A 69 2.38 -0.78 1.91
N HIS A 70 1.10 -0.92 2.23
CA HIS A 70 0.28 0.14 2.82
C HIS A 70 0.08 0.00 4.34
N THR A 71 0.74 -0.98 4.94
CA THR A 71 0.72 -1.22 6.38
C THR A 71 1.12 0.03 7.17
N ASP A 72 0.33 0.39 8.18
CA ASP A 72 0.47 1.57 9.04
C ASP A 72 0.68 2.90 8.29
N VAL A 73 0.11 3.06 7.10
CA VAL A 73 0.18 4.33 6.37
C VAL A 73 -0.80 5.33 6.97
N GLU A 74 -0.29 6.43 7.51
CA GLU A 74 -1.12 7.51 8.02
C GLU A 74 -1.29 8.59 6.95
N LYS A 75 -2.55 8.96 6.64
CA LYS A 75 -2.83 9.94 5.58
C LYS A 75 -2.27 11.34 5.89
N SER A 76 -2.19 11.72 7.16
CA SER A 76 -1.69 13.03 7.62
C SER A 76 -0.18 13.20 7.42
N GLU A 77 0.58 12.10 7.46
CA GLU A 77 2.05 12.09 7.45
C GLU A 77 2.63 11.52 6.15
N ASN A 78 2.00 10.50 5.58
CA ASN A 78 2.58 9.70 4.49
C ASN A 78 1.92 9.88 3.13
N PHE A 79 0.72 10.46 3.07
CA PHE A 79 0.00 10.59 1.81
C PHE A 79 0.32 11.93 1.12
N PRO A 80 0.99 11.93 -0.06
CA PRO A 80 1.43 13.16 -0.73
C PRO A 80 0.32 13.93 -1.45
N GLY A 81 -0.92 13.41 -1.44
CA GLY A 81 -2.04 14.03 -2.13
C GLY A 81 -2.27 13.48 -3.55
N VAL A 82 -3.47 13.75 -4.07
CA VAL A 82 -3.92 13.28 -5.40
C VAL A 82 -3.04 13.85 -6.53
N SER A 83 -2.72 15.14 -6.47
CA SER A 83 -1.93 15.82 -7.50
C SER A 83 -0.50 15.27 -7.57
N ALA A 84 0.12 14.99 -6.42
CA ALA A 84 1.44 14.38 -6.35
C ALA A 84 1.43 12.96 -6.92
N LEU A 85 0.46 12.12 -6.51
CA LEU A 85 0.33 10.77 -7.07
C LEU A 85 0.12 10.77 -8.58
N ARG A 86 -0.66 11.73 -9.09
CA ARG A 86 -0.83 11.91 -10.54
C ARG A 86 0.47 12.32 -11.21
N SER A 87 1.22 13.26 -10.63
CA SER A 87 2.53 13.66 -11.14
C SER A 87 3.53 12.50 -11.16
N PHE A 88 3.56 11.68 -10.10
CA PHE A 88 4.39 10.47 -10.07
C PHE A 88 4.03 9.49 -11.18
N TYR A 89 2.74 9.26 -11.40
CA TYR A 89 2.27 8.39 -12.48
C TYR A 89 2.60 8.95 -13.87
N ASP A 90 2.38 10.24 -14.09
CA ASP A 90 2.63 10.92 -15.37
C ASP A 90 4.15 10.98 -15.70
N ALA A 91 5.01 11.00 -14.68
CA ALA A 91 6.46 10.94 -14.84
C ALA A 91 6.98 9.56 -15.27
N ILE A 92 6.18 8.49 -15.17
CA ILE A 92 6.62 7.14 -15.56
C ILE A 92 6.70 7.05 -17.09
N PRO A 93 7.87 6.74 -17.66
CA PRO A 93 8.03 6.56 -19.10
C PRO A 93 7.06 5.50 -19.65
N VAL A 94 6.56 5.71 -20.87
CA VAL A 94 5.59 4.79 -21.51
C VAL A 94 6.11 3.35 -21.51
N LYS A 95 7.40 3.14 -21.83
CA LYS A 95 8.04 1.82 -21.82
C LYS A 95 8.00 1.13 -20.45
N VAL A 96 8.22 1.88 -19.36
CA VAL A 96 8.11 1.34 -17.99
C VAL A 96 6.67 0.95 -17.68
N ARG A 97 5.69 1.78 -18.09
CA ARG A 97 4.26 1.49 -17.87
C ARG A 97 3.78 0.25 -18.63
N GLU A 98 4.31 0.03 -19.82
CA GLU A 98 4.03 -1.16 -20.61
C GLU A 98 4.62 -2.42 -19.98
N ASN A 99 5.86 -2.36 -19.47
CA ASN A 99 6.53 -3.47 -18.78
C ASN A 99 5.94 -3.80 -17.39
N LEU A 100 5.22 -2.85 -16.77
CA LEU A 100 4.57 -3.11 -15.50
C LEU A 100 3.42 -4.09 -15.70
N GLU A 101 3.47 -5.24 -15.05
CA GLU A 101 2.47 -6.29 -15.27
C GLU A 101 1.42 -6.40 -14.17
N ALA A 102 1.83 -6.13 -12.92
CA ALA A 102 0.96 -6.25 -11.75
C ALA A 102 1.41 -5.28 -10.67
N VAL A 103 0.44 -4.74 -9.94
CA VAL A 103 0.66 -3.95 -8.72
C VAL A 103 -0.05 -4.66 -7.57
N TYR A 104 0.69 -5.30 -6.69
CA TYR A 104 0.17 -5.89 -5.47
C TYR A 104 0.11 -4.81 -4.40
N PHE A 105 -1.10 -4.46 -3.98
CA PHE A 105 -1.34 -3.50 -2.92
C PHE A 105 -1.61 -4.28 -1.63
N LEU A 106 -0.60 -4.35 -0.76
CA LEU A 106 -0.59 -5.11 0.48
C LEU A 106 -1.15 -4.28 1.64
N HIS A 107 -2.04 -4.89 2.43
CA HIS A 107 -2.79 -4.32 3.55
C HIS A 107 -3.56 -3.04 3.18
N PRO A 108 -4.39 -3.05 2.11
CA PRO A 108 -5.26 -1.92 1.82
C PRO A 108 -6.38 -1.86 2.84
N GLY A 109 -6.29 -0.92 3.79
CA GLY A 109 -7.40 -0.56 4.66
C GLY A 109 -8.60 0.01 3.88
N LEU A 110 -9.76 0.08 4.52
CA LEU A 110 -11.02 0.53 3.89
C LEU A 110 -10.91 1.91 3.24
N GLN A 111 -10.25 2.86 3.93
CA GLN A 111 -10.05 4.22 3.40
C GLN A 111 -9.22 4.21 2.11
N ALA A 112 -8.16 3.40 2.04
CA ALA A 112 -7.32 3.27 0.86
C ALA A 112 -8.09 2.62 -0.31
N ARG A 113 -8.89 1.60 -0.04
CA ARG A 113 -9.78 0.97 -1.03
C ARG A 113 -10.80 1.97 -1.58
N LEU A 114 -11.44 2.75 -0.71
CA LEU A 114 -12.41 3.76 -1.12
C LEU A 114 -11.73 4.87 -1.93
N PHE A 115 -10.54 5.31 -1.50
CA PHE A 115 -9.73 6.27 -2.24
C PHE A 115 -9.39 5.77 -3.65
N LEU A 116 -8.92 4.53 -3.79
CA LEU A 116 -8.57 3.94 -5.08
C LEU A 116 -9.82 3.70 -5.95
N ALA A 117 -10.94 3.29 -5.36
CA ALA A 117 -12.20 3.18 -6.09
C ALA A 117 -12.68 4.53 -6.64
N THR A 118 -12.48 5.61 -5.87
CA THR A 118 -12.94 6.97 -6.22
C THR A 118 -12.01 7.65 -7.21
N PHE A 119 -10.70 7.68 -6.90
CA PHE A 119 -9.70 8.46 -7.63
C PHE A 119 -8.78 7.61 -8.49
N GLY A 120 -8.70 6.30 -8.26
CA GLY A 120 -7.72 5.44 -8.91
C GLY A 120 -7.86 5.42 -10.44
N ARG A 121 -9.08 5.47 -10.98
CA ARG A 121 -9.30 5.57 -12.44
C ARG A 121 -8.81 6.89 -13.04
N PHE A 122 -8.87 7.98 -12.27
CA PHE A 122 -8.45 9.31 -12.71
C PHE A 122 -6.93 9.49 -12.61
N ILE A 123 -6.34 9.03 -11.50
CA ILE A 123 -4.89 9.13 -11.25
C ILE A 123 -4.13 8.12 -12.12
N PHE A 124 -4.55 6.86 -12.11
CA PHE A 124 -3.85 5.72 -12.73
C PHE A 124 -4.49 5.34 -14.07
N SER A 125 -4.45 6.29 -15.00
CA SER A 125 -4.93 6.09 -16.37
C SER A 125 -4.09 5.05 -17.14
N GLY A 126 -4.41 4.74 -18.40
CA GLY A 126 -3.58 3.84 -19.23
C GLY A 126 -3.50 2.39 -18.76
N GLY A 127 -4.53 1.89 -18.09
CA GLY A 127 -4.66 0.47 -17.71
C GLY A 127 -3.93 0.07 -16.42
N LEU A 128 -3.20 0.98 -15.75
CA LEU A 128 -2.55 0.68 -14.48
C LEU A 128 -3.54 0.24 -13.41
N TYR A 129 -4.69 0.90 -13.31
CA TYR A 129 -5.76 0.50 -12.38
C TYR A 129 -6.24 -0.94 -12.62
N GLY A 130 -6.24 -1.43 -13.87
CA GLY A 130 -6.59 -2.82 -14.21
C GLY A 130 -5.53 -3.85 -13.79
N LYS A 131 -4.30 -3.39 -13.53
CA LYS A 131 -3.17 -4.22 -13.06
C LYS A 131 -3.10 -4.27 -11.52
N LEU A 132 -3.93 -3.48 -10.83
CA LEU A 132 -3.98 -3.39 -9.38
C LEU A 132 -4.64 -4.64 -8.77
N ARG A 133 -3.97 -5.25 -7.79
CA ARG A 133 -4.43 -6.43 -7.05
C ARG A 133 -4.37 -6.12 -5.56
N TYR A 134 -5.52 -6.12 -4.90
CA TYR A 134 -5.59 -5.95 -3.45
C TYR A 134 -5.20 -7.24 -2.76
N VAL A 135 -4.30 -7.14 -1.79
CA VAL A 135 -3.76 -8.26 -1.03
C VAL A 135 -3.92 -7.94 0.46
N SER A 136 -4.89 -8.59 1.10
CA SER A 136 -5.18 -8.34 2.52
C SER A 136 -4.17 -8.95 3.48
N ARG A 137 -3.48 -10.02 3.08
CA ARG A 137 -2.54 -10.74 3.93
C ARG A 137 -1.25 -11.05 3.20
N VAL A 138 -0.15 -11.09 3.94
CA VAL A 138 1.18 -11.42 3.45
C VAL A 138 1.23 -12.82 2.81
N ASP A 139 0.48 -13.79 3.34
CA ASP A 139 0.43 -15.14 2.75
C ASP A 139 -0.11 -15.18 1.32
N TYR A 140 -1.14 -14.37 1.02
CA TYR A 140 -1.68 -14.25 -0.34
C TYR A 140 -0.69 -13.58 -1.30
N LEU A 141 0.21 -12.75 -0.79
CA LEU A 141 1.31 -12.22 -1.60
C LEU A 141 2.26 -13.34 -2.05
N TRP A 142 2.56 -14.28 -1.15
CA TRP A 142 3.44 -15.42 -1.42
C TRP A 142 2.88 -16.43 -2.41
N GLU A 143 1.58 -16.38 -2.71
CA GLU A 143 1.01 -17.13 -3.83
C GLU A 143 1.54 -16.64 -5.18
N HIS A 144 1.93 -15.36 -5.27
CA HIS A 144 2.36 -14.71 -6.50
C HIS A 144 3.87 -14.43 -6.53
N VAL A 145 4.46 -14.20 -5.35
CA VAL A 145 5.85 -13.81 -5.16
C VAL A 145 6.66 -14.93 -4.52
N ARG A 146 7.96 -15.02 -4.85
CA ARG A 146 8.86 -15.99 -4.20
C ARG A 146 9.16 -15.54 -2.77
N ARG A 147 8.87 -16.41 -1.80
CA ARG A 147 9.20 -16.22 -0.38
C ARG A 147 10.71 -15.98 -0.22
N ASN A 148 11.11 -15.23 0.80
CA ASN A 148 12.50 -14.88 1.16
C ASN A 148 13.27 -14.02 0.13
N GLU A 149 12.73 -13.79 -1.07
CA GLU A 149 13.37 -12.91 -2.06
C GLU A 149 13.01 -11.43 -1.84
N ILE A 150 11.82 -11.13 -1.28
CA ILE A 150 11.46 -9.79 -0.82
C ILE A 150 11.72 -9.71 0.68
N GLY A 151 12.68 -8.86 1.09
CA GLY A 151 12.84 -8.52 2.50
C GLY A 151 11.69 -7.64 2.95
N MET A 152 10.64 -8.21 3.52
CA MET A 152 9.57 -7.45 4.15
C MET A 152 10.03 -6.95 5.53
N PRO A 153 9.77 -5.68 5.87
CA PRO A 153 10.04 -5.18 7.22
C PRO A 153 9.23 -5.90 8.29
N GLU A 154 9.76 -5.98 9.51
CA GLU A 154 9.15 -6.67 10.66
C GLU A 154 7.73 -6.17 10.98
N PHE A 155 7.53 -4.84 10.98
CA PHE A 155 6.21 -4.23 11.24
C PHE A 155 5.10 -4.71 10.29
N VAL A 156 5.45 -5.22 9.10
CA VAL A 156 4.47 -5.76 8.16
C VAL A 156 3.92 -7.09 8.65
N TYR A 157 4.77 -7.91 9.27
CA TYR A 157 4.37 -9.19 9.87
C TYR A 157 3.59 -8.97 11.16
N ASP A 158 4.02 -8.06 12.03
CA ASP A 158 3.30 -7.70 13.26
C ASP A 158 1.84 -7.31 12.95
N HIS A 159 1.65 -6.49 11.92
CA HIS A 159 0.31 -6.09 11.48
C HIS A 159 -0.48 -7.23 10.83
N ASP A 160 0.15 -8.15 10.09
CA ASP A 160 -0.55 -9.34 9.54
C ASP A 160 -1.06 -10.24 10.67
N GLU A 161 -0.27 -10.42 11.74
CA GLU A 161 -0.67 -11.15 12.94
C GLU A 161 -1.87 -10.47 13.62
N ASP A 162 -1.84 -9.15 13.79
CA ASP A 162 -2.97 -8.41 14.35
C ASP A 162 -4.26 -8.59 13.53
N LEU A 163 -4.15 -8.59 12.18
CA LEU A 163 -5.29 -8.83 11.28
C LEU A 163 -5.81 -10.27 11.34
N GLU A 164 -4.95 -11.25 11.61
CA GLU A 164 -5.36 -12.64 11.81
C GLU A 164 -6.26 -12.79 13.03
N TYR A 165 -5.93 -12.11 14.13
CA TYR A 165 -6.75 -12.13 15.34
C TYR A 165 -7.93 -11.14 15.29
N ARG A 166 -7.82 -10.07 14.50
CA ARG A 166 -8.83 -8.99 14.44
C ARG A 166 -9.07 -8.52 13.00
N PRO A 167 -9.77 -9.32 12.16
CA PRO A 167 -10.00 -9.00 10.75
C PRO A 167 -10.73 -7.68 10.51
N MET A 168 -11.43 -7.15 11.52
CA MET A 168 -12.21 -5.92 11.44
C MET A 168 -11.38 -4.63 11.59
N MET A 169 -10.10 -4.71 11.99
CA MET A 169 -9.24 -3.53 12.18
C MET A 169 -9.08 -2.70 10.90
N ASP A 170 -8.97 -3.37 9.75
CA ASP A 170 -8.86 -2.73 8.43
C ASP A 170 -10.10 -1.91 8.02
N TYR A 171 -11.23 -2.06 8.73
CA TYR A 171 -12.48 -1.34 8.47
C TYR A 171 -12.63 -0.06 9.29
N GLY A 172 -11.62 0.33 10.09
CA GLY A 172 -11.72 1.50 10.97
C GLY A 172 -12.71 1.30 12.12
N LEU A 173 -13.07 0.05 12.40
CA LEU A 173 -13.82 -0.36 13.58
C LEU A 173 -12.82 -0.71 14.68
N GLU A 174 -12.08 0.29 15.14
CA GLU A 174 -11.33 0.14 16.38
C GLU A 174 -12.34 0.08 17.53
N SER A 175 -12.56 -1.12 18.06
CA SER A 175 -13.24 -1.27 19.32
C SER A 175 -12.26 -0.86 20.43
N ASP A 176 -12.53 0.23 21.14
CA ASP A 176 -11.78 0.73 22.33
C ASP A 176 -11.76 -0.27 23.52
N HIS A 177 -12.16 -1.51 23.32
CA HIS A 177 -12.22 -2.51 24.36
C HIS A 177 -10.81 -3.03 24.68
N ALA A 178 -10.36 -2.70 25.89
CA ALA A 178 -9.15 -3.24 26.50
C ALA A 178 -9.13 -4.77 26.40
N ARG A 179 -7.94 -5.31 26.14
CA ARG A 179 -7.65 -6.74 26.00
C ARG A 179 -8.29 -7.55 27.14
N VAL A 180 -9.39 -8.24 26.87
CA VAL A 180 -9.82 -9.37 27.68
C VAL A 180 -9.24 -10.60 26.99
N TYR A 181 -8.11 -11.09 27.51
CA TYR A 181 -7.75 -12.49 27.30
C TYR A 181 -8.84 -13.32 27.98
N GLY A 182 -9.76 -13.88 27.21
CA GLY A 182 -10.83 -14.71 27.75
C GLY A 182 -11.82 -15.11 26.68
N ASP A 183 -11.73 -16.37 26.29
CA ASP A 183 -12.74 -17.25 25.69
C ASP A 183 -13.62 -16.73 24.54
N ALA A 184 -13.70 -17.57 23.49
CA ALA A 184 -14.67 -17.44 22.42
C ALA A 184 -16.07 -17.17 22.98
N PRO A 185 -16.77 -16.09 22.57
CA PRO A 185 -18.13 -15.92 23.00
C PRO A 185 -18.98 -16.93 22.24
N ALA A 186 -19.47 -17.93 22.99
CA ALA A 186 -20.61 -18.70 22.58
C ALA A 186 -21.73 -17.74 22.14
N VAL A 187 -22.33 -18.07 21.01
CA VAL A 187 -23.59 -17.55 20.51
C VAL A 187 -24.61 -17.35 21.65
N ASP A 188 -25.03 -16.11 21.87
CA ASP A 188 -26.42 -15.73 22.21
C ASP A 188 -26.52 -14.21 22.40
N SER A 189 -26.99 -13.50 21.36
CA SER A 189 -27.46 -12.11 21.48
C SER A 189 -28.98 -12.11 21.37
N PRO A 190 -29.74 -11.71 22.41
CA PRO A 190 -31.16 -11.40 22.22
C PRO A 190 -31.26 -10.02 21.57
N VAL A 191 -31.82 -9.99 20.37
CA VAL A 191 -32.14 -8.78 19.60
C VAL A 191 -33.12 -7.92 20.40
N THR A 192 -32.68 -6.75 20.88
CA THR A 192 -33.58 -5.74 21.47
C THR A 192 -34.35 -5.04 20.35
N MET A 193 -35.60 -5.45 20.11
CA MET A 193 -36.50 -4.77 19.18
C MET A 193 -36.85 -3.37 19.71
N TYR A 194 -36.45 -2.33 18.98
CA TYR A 194 -36.98 -0.98 19.18
C TYR A 194 -38.44 -0.93 18.69
N SER A 195 -39.35 -0.73 19.65
CA SER A 195 -40.79 -0.56 19.46
C SER A 195 -41.10 0.79 18.80
N MET A 196 -41.61 0.76 17.56
CA MET A 196 -42.28 1.90 16.94
C MET A 196 -43.76 1.92 17.37
N ARG A 197 -44.11 2.77 18.34
CA ARG A 197 -45.51 3.15 18.57
C ARG A 197 -45.76 4.52 17.96
N CYS A 198 -46.62 4.54 16.94
CA CYS A 198 -47.22 5.73 16.35
C CYS A 198 -48.06 6.48 17.40
N ILE A 199 -48.02 7.80 17.37
CA ILE A 199 -49.04 8.65 18.00
C ILE A 199 -49.79 9.34 16.84
N SER A 200 -51.12 9.24 16.93
CA SER A 200 -52.13 9.83 16.04
C SER A 200 -52.27 11.33 16.19
#